data_AF-A0A6M0K6W1-F1
#
_entry.id   AF-A0A6M0K6W1-F1
#
_cell.length_a   1.000
_cell.length_b   1.000
_cell.length_c   1.000
_cell.angle_alpha   90.00
_cell.angle_beta   90.00
_cell.angle_gamma   90.00
#
_symmetry.space_group_name_H-M   'P 1'
#
loop_
_entity.id
_entity.type
_entity.pdbx_description
1 polymer ?
#
loop_
_entity_poly.entity_id
_entity_poly.type
_entity_poly.pdbx_seq_one_letter_code
_entity_poly.pdbx_strand_id
1 'polypeptide(L)' 'PEDPSVYGLNKKEGWYWPNCGEIDIVEHLGHQLGVAHAAVHSKDAYFKNGGERSEATEIAAQCHGLSA' A
#
# COMPACT_ATOMS: atom_id res chain seq x y z
N PRO A 1 -19.16 -16.56 -2.37
CA PRO A 1 -18.54 -16.29 -3.69
C PRO A 1 -17.30 -17.18 -3.85
N GLU A 2 -17.39 -18.18 -4.71
CA GLU A 2 -16.37 -19.23 -4.90
C GLU A 2 -15.35 -18.87 -5.99
N ASP A 3 -15.50 -17.71 -6.62
CA ASP A 3 -14.57 -17.20 -7.62
C ASP A 3 -13.39 -16.49 -6.93
N PRO A 4 -12.19 -17.09 -6.89
CA PRO A 4 -11.02 -16.51 -6.24
C PRO A 4 -10.46 -15.30 -7.01
N SER A 5 -10.86 -15.10 -8.27
CA SER A 5 -10.32 -14.06 -9.14
C SER A 5 -10.88 -12.66 -8.86
N VAL A 6 -12.06 -12.58 -8.25
CA VAL A 6 -12.78 -11.30 -8.10
C VAL A 6 -12.19 -10.41 -6.99
N TYR A 7 -11.47 -10.98 -6.02
CA TYR A 7 -10.86 -10.23 -4.91
C TYR A 7 -9.53 -10.80 -4.41
N GLY A 8 -8.90 -11.73 -5.14
CA GLY A 8 -7.71 -12.43 -4.67
C GLY A 8 -7.93 -13.19 -3.37
N LEU A 9 -9.14 -13.71 -3.14
CA LEU A 9 -9.54 -14.41 -1.91
C LEU A 9 -9.77 -15.90 -2.21
N ASN A 10 -8.69 -16.68 -2.22
CA ASN A 10 -8.75 -18.13 -2.20
C ASN A 10 -8.26 -18.69 -0.85
N LYS A 11 -9.20 -18.85 0.09
CA LYS A 11 -8.88 -19.45 1.40
C LYS A 11 -8.45 -20.92 1.31
N LYS A 12 -8.86 -21.64 0.26
CA LYS A 12 -8.55 -23.05 0.07
C LYS A 12 -7.10 -23.26 -0.34
N GLU A 13 -6.57 -22.39 -1.19
CA GLU A 13 -5.18 -22.45 -1.69
C GLU A 13 -4.21 -21.54 -0.90
N GLY A 14 -4.73 -20.76 0.05
CA GLY A 14 -3.91 -19.85 0.87
C GLY A 14 -3.56 -18.53 0.20
N TRP A 15 -4.00 -18.31 -1.04
CA TRP A 15 -3.88 -17.06 -1.80
C TRP A 15 -4.97 -16.08 -1.38
N TYR A 16 -4.77 -15.42 -0.24
CA TYR A 16 -5.60 -14.33 0.26
C TYR A 16 -4.71 -13.24 0.81
N TRP A 17 -5.18 -12.00 0.84
CA TRP A 17 -4.41 -10.91 1.44
C TRP A 17 -4.14 -11.18 2.94
N PRO A 18 -2.89 -11.05 3.44
CA PRO A 18 -1.70 -10.51 2.74
C PRO A 18 -0.77 -11.60 2.16
N ASN A 19 -1.14 -12.87 2.20
CA ASN A 19 -0.30 -13.98 1.69
C ASN A 19 -0.05 -13.90 0.17
N CYS A 20 -0.95 -13.29 -0.59
CA CYS A 20 -0.77 -13.08 -2.03
C CYS A 20 0.28 -12.00 -2.35
N GLY A 21 0.74 -11.25 -1.36
CA GLY A 21 1.57 -10.06 -1.55
C GLY A 21 0.79 -8.84 -2.02
N GLU A 22 1.31 -7.66 -1.72
CA GLU A 22 0.88 -6.37 -2.27
C GLU A 22 2.09 -5.43 -2.30
N ILE A 23 2.16 -4.60 -3.34
CA ILE A 23 3.17 -3.55 -3.47
C ILE A 23 2.44 -2.24 -3.72
N ASP A 24 2.48 -1.38 -2.72
CA ASP A 24 1.96 -0.03 -2.79
C ASP A 24 3.07 0.87 -3.31
N ILE A 25 2.97 1.25 -4.59
CA ILE A 25 3.97 2.11 -5.23
C ILE A 25 3.87 3.53 -4.68
N VAL A 26 2.63 4.02 -4.52
CA VAL A 26 2.30 5.34 -3.95
C VAL A 26 0.96 5.27 -3.23
N GLU A 27 0.96 5.53 -1.93
CA GLU A 27 -0.22 5.84 -1.13
C GLU A 27 -0.17 7.30 -0.67
N HIS A 28 -1.31 7.98 -0.75
CA HIS A 28 -1.48 9.34 -0.24
C HIS A 28 -2.37 9.31 1.00
N LEU A 29 -2.04 10.13 2.01
CA LEU A 29 -2.86 10.27 3.20
C LEU A 29 -3.51 11.64 3.22
N GLY A 30 -4.84 11.67 3.35
CA GLY A 30 -5.60 12.94 3.31
C GLY A 30 -5.23 13.92 4.43
N HIS A 31 -4.66 13.43 5.54
CA HIS A 31 -4.20 14.25 6.66
C HIS A 31 -2.70 14.60 6.60
N GLN A 32 -1.97 14.06 5.62
CA GLN A 32 -0.53 14.28 5.44
C GLN A 32 -0.27 14.60 3.96
N LEU A 33 -0.71 15.79 3.55
CA LEU A 33 -0.54 16.27 2.19
C LEU A 33 0.94 16.49 1.86
N GLY A 34 1.29 16.28 0.59
CA GLY A 34 2.67 16.46 0.11
C GLY A 34 3.59 15.28 0.40
N VAL A 35 3.09 14.19 0.99
CA VAL A 35 3.89 12.98 1.28
C VAL A 35 3.38 11.81 0.47
N ALA A 36 4.32 11.06 -0.12
CA ALA A 36 4.07 9.77 -0.75
C ALA A 36 4.59 8.67 0.17
N HIS A 37 3.75 7.67 0.40
CA HIS A 37 4.11 6.45 1.11
C HIS A 37 4.27 5.30 0.11
N ALA A 38 5.27 4.45 0.32
CA ALA A 38 5.42 3.19 -0.39
C ALA A 38 5.45 2.06 0.64
N ALA A 39 4.80 0.94 0.33
CA ALA A 39 4.72 -0.20 1.24
C ALA A 39 4.79 -1.53 0.48
N VAL A 40 5.23 -2.56 1.20
CA VAL A 40 5.11 -3.95 0.76
C VAL A 40 4.38 -4.74 1.83
N HIS A 41 3.38 -5.52 1.41
CA HIS A 41 2.64 -6.40 2.30
C HIS A 41 2.91 -7.86 1.97
N SER A 42 3.07 -8.65 3.02
CA SER A 42 3.13 -10.11 2.95
C SER A 42 2.53 -10.71 4.21
N LYS A 43 2.45 -12.05 4.28
CA LYS A 43 2.05 -12.77 5.49
C LYS A 43 2.79 -12.31 6.75
N ASP A 44 4.09 -12.04 6.62
CA ASP A 44 4.95 -11.74 7.77
C ASP A 44 5.11 -10.23 7.99
N ALA A 45 4.84 -9.42 6.97
CA ALA A 45 5.02 -7.97 6.99
C ALA A 45 3.74 -7.26 6.56
N TYR A 46 2.84 -7.00 7.52
CA TYR A 46 1.65 -6.18 7.32
C TYR A 46 1.15 -5.61 8.67
N PHE A 47 0.27 -4.62 8.62
CA PHE A 47 -0.10 -3.80 9.78
C PHE A 47 -0.63 -4.60 10.99
N LYS A 48 -1.38 -5.70 10.81
CA LYS A 48 -1.95 -6.45 11.96
C LYS A 48 -0.89 -7.21 12.76
N ASN A 49 0.26 -7.48 12.17
CA ASN A 49 1.38 -8.14 12.86
C ASN A 49 2.33 -7.13 13.53
N GLY A 50 2.12 -5.83 13.35
CA GLY A 50 3.07 -4.79 13.78
C GLY A 50 4.40 -4.82 13.02
N GLY A 51 4.47 -5.53 11.89
CA GLY A 51 5.66 -5.73 11.06
C GLY A 51 5.61 -5.04 9.70
N GLU A 52 4.81 -3.97 9.58
CA GLU A 52 4.68 -3.21 8.34
C GLU A 52 6.04 -2.75 7.81
N ARG A 53 6.20 -2.81 6.48
CA ARG A 53 7.38 -2.34 5.77
C ARG A 53 6.98 -1.22 4.84
N SER A 54 7.08 -0.01 5.36
CA SER A 54 6.72 1.22 4.65
C SER A 54 7.85 2.25 4.77
N GLU A 55 7.95 3.09 3.75
CA GLU A 55 8.82 4.28 3.72
C GLU A 55 7.97 5.46 3.25
N ALA A 56 8.28 6.66 3.75
CA ALA A 56 7.60 7.89 3.36
C ALA A 56 8.62 8.90 2.84
N THR A 57 8.28 9.58 1.75
CA THR A 57 9.08 10.68 1.22
C THR A 57 8.21 11.90 0.97
N GLU A 58 8.75 13.06 1.32
CA GLU A 58 8.21 14.33 0.87
C GLU A 58 8.25 14.36 -0.66
N ILE A 59 7.12 14.72 -1.26
CA ILE A 59 7.06 15.09 -2.66
C ILE A 59 7.59 16.51 -2.70
N ALA A 60 8.88 16.65 -3.06
CA ALA A 60 9.49 17.95 -3.28
C ALA A 60 8.55 18.80 -4.13
N ALA A 61 8.29 20.02 -3.66
CA ALA A 61 7.29 20.91 -4.23
C ALA A 61 7.21 20.70 -5.74
N GLN A 62 6.08 20.16 -6.21
CA GLN A 62 5.68 20.36 -7.60
C GLN A 62 5.97 21.83 -7.87
N CYS A 63 6.62 22.18 -8.99
CA CYS A 63 6.81 23.57 -9.38
C CYS A 63 5.46 24.31 -9.37
N HIS A 64 5.04 24.80 -8.21
CA HIS A 64 3.99 25.80 -8.00
C HIS A 64 4.66 27.19 -8.08
N GLY A 65 5.77 27.28 -8.82
CA GLY A 65 6.46 28.50 -9.21
C GLY A 65 5.85 29.18 -10.43
N LEU A 66 4.54 29.03 -10.63
CA LEU A 66 3.75 29.91 -11.50
C LEU A 66 2.53 30.39 -10.72
N SER A 67 2.74 31.25 -9.72
CA SER A 67 2.25 32.64 -9.74
C SER A 67 2.31 33.28 -8.35
N ALA A 68 2.96 34.43 -8.28
CA ALA A 68 2.43 35.66 -7.68
C ALA A 68 3.11 36.82 -8.42
#